data_AF-A0A5B9W4Z7-F1
#
_entry.id   AF-A0A5B9W4Z7-F1
#
_cell.length_a   1.000
_cell.length_b   1.000
_cell.length_c   1.000
_cell.angle_alpha   90.00
_cell.angle_beta   90.00
_cell.angle_gamma   90.00
#
_symmetry.space_group_name_H-M   'P 1'
#
loop_
_entity.id
_entity.type
_entity.pdbx_description
1 polymer ?
#
loop_
_entity_poly.entity_id
_entity_poly.type
_entity_poly.pdbx_seq_one_letter_code
_entity_poly.pdbx_strand_id
1 'polypeptide(L)'
;MIDDPSRAATPPAGSRRETPPIGANENGNGHGNGSGHGGADAGRVVETTVSPFHCLYQDALFFHTQSRLAQSEGDASRLARAALVLYVSAAEALVRQAAVELGRPELRGLLGDPSRPLPLAEAWRLLPAIVAEPGVPTRPFEPEAPPWPQFAELLMLKTSWIYPGPPASRRAYYRAARKESDYEPMEPHNVPGALKPYVRTETLTYPRTGLPRDPYALRPRHLDTARGVLDAAIEALDRRMGGTLCHGQRHRREPTRVVYPPENSRG
;
A
#
# COMPACT_ATOMS: atom_id res chain seq x y z
N MET A 1 -25.70 55.75 16.40
CA MET A 1 -25.58 56.05 17.83
C MET A 1 -26.44 55.03 18.55
N ILE A 2 -25.78 54.18 19.33
CA ILE A 2 -26.30 53.39 20.45
C ILE A 2 -27.03 52.08 20.13
N ASP A 3 -26.36 51.04 20.64
CA ASP A 3 -26.69 49.62 20.81
C ASP A 3 -28.01 49.35 21.53
N ASP A 4 -28.62 48.19 21.25
CA ASP A 4 -28.72 47.06 22.20
C ASP A 4 -29.71 46.00 21.65
N PRO A 5 -29.22 44.80 21.26
CA PRO A 5 -30.05 43.62 21.03
C PRO A 5 -30.12 42.75 22.29
N SER A 6 -31.12 42.97 23.13
CA SER A 6 -31.37 42.14 24.32
C SER A 6 -32.72 41.42 24.23
N ARG A 7 -32.71 40.20 23.68
CA ARG A 7 -33.60 39.14 24.17
C ARG A 7 -32.99 37.76 23.95
N ALA A 8 -32.48 37.24 25.07
CA ALA A 8 -31.96 35.91 25.25
C ALA A 8 -33.03 34.84 24.97
N ALA A 9 -32.67 33.88 24.11
CA ALA A 9 -33.28 32.56 24.08
C ALA A 9 -32.20 31.55 24.50
N THR A 10 -32.39 30.99 25.69
CA THR A 10 -31.59 29.92 26.28
C THR A 10 -31.70 28.64 25.44
N PRO A 11 -30.61 28.07 24.91
CA PRO A 11 -30.62 26.69 24.45
C PRO A 11 -30.36 25.74 25.65
N PRO A 12 -31.02 24.58 25.71
CA PRO A 12 -30.85 23.64 26.81
C PRO A 12 -29.48 22.96 26.77
N ALA A 13 -29.06 22.56 27.97
CA ALA A 13 -27.81 21.89 28.28
C ALA A 13 -27.56 20.62 27.45
N GLY A 14 -26.27 20.33 27.27
CA GLY A 14 -25.73 19.38 26.32
C GLY A 14 -26.20 17.93 26.46
N SER A 15 -26.45 17.33 25.31
CA SER A 15 -26.38 15.88 25.11
C SER A 15 -25.17 15.60 24.23
N ARG A 16 -24.15 15.01 24.86
CA ARG A 16 -22.90 14.54 24.28
C ARG A 16 -23.25 13.45 23.25
N ARG A 17 -23.19 13.76 21.95
CA ARG A 17 -23.29 12.73 20.90
C ARG A 17 -21.96 11.99 20.80
N GLU A 18 -21.91 10.87 21.52
CA GLU A 18 -20.93 9.81 21.32
C GLU A 18 -21.09 9.23 19.92
N THR A 19 -19.97 9.14 19.20
CA THR A 19 -19.82 8.41 17.95
C THR A 19 -20.05 6.91 18.21
N PRO A 20 -20.83 6.20 17.38
CA PRO A 20 -21.05 4.76 17.61
C PRO A 20 -19.77 3.96 17.31
N PRO A 21 -19.46 2.92 18.10
CA PRO A 21 -18.39 1.99 17.76
C PRO A 21 -18.79 1.17 16.53
N ILE A 22 -17.84 1.06 15.59
CA ILE A 22 -17.95 0.25 14.38
C ILE A 22 -18.09 -1.23 14.79
N GLY A 23 -19.10 -1.87 14.20
CA GLY A 23 -19.59 -3.19 14.54
C GLY A 23 -18.54 -4.29 14.57
N ALA A 24 -18.57 -5.02 15.69
CA ALA A 24 -18.25 -6.42 15.75
C ALA A 24 -19.16 -7.19 14.80
N ASN A 25 -18.57 -7.97 13.88
CA ASN A 25 -19.29 -9.07 13.24
C ASN A 25 -18.98 -10.32 14.06
N GLU A 26 -19.93 -10.66 14.93
CA GLU A 26 -20.09 -12.00 15.48
C GLU A 26 -20.67 -12.92 14.40
N ASN A 27 -20.07 -14.10 14.27
CA ASN A 27 -20.66 -15.36 13.76
C ASN A 27 -19.53 -16.39 13.83
N GLY A 28 -19.50 -17.39 14.68
CA GLY A 28 -20.36 -17.85 15.75
C GLY A 28 -19.71 -19.16 16.22
N ASN A 29 -19.51 -19.33 17.52
CA ASN A 29 -19.26 -20.67 18.06
C ASN A 29 -19.72 -20.71 19.52
N GLY A 30 -20.66 -21.62 19.77
CA GLY A 30 -21.41 -21.73 21.02
C GLY A 30 -20.51 -21.89 22.23
N HIS A 31 -20.84 -21.14 23.28
CA HIS A 31 -20.34 -21.34 24.62
C HIS A 31 -20.96 -22.63 25.19
N GLY A 32 -20.26 -23.75 24.98
CA GLY A 32 -20.39 -24.92 25.84
C GLY A 32 -19.59 -24.68 27.12
N ASN A 33 -20.27 -24.45 28.22
CA ASN A 33 -19.69 -24.52 29.57
C ASN A 33 -19.22 -25.96 29.82
N GLY A 34 -17.96 -26.23 29.47
CA GLY A 34 -17.24 -27.46 29.80
C GLY A 34 -16.26 -27.19 30.93
N SER A 35 -16.72 -27.37 32.16
CA SER A 35 -15.85 -27.60 33.30
C SER A 35 -15.03 -28.87 33.06
N GLY A 36 -13.70 -28.78 32.95
CA GLY A 36 -12.88 -29.98 32.91
C GLY A 36 -11.47 -29.79 32.36
N HIS A 37 -10.50 -29.87 33.27
CA HIS A 37 -9.10 -30.23 33.07
C HIS A 37 -8.14 -29.11 32.67
N GLY A 38 -7.47 -28.58 33.70
CA GLY A 38 -6.10 -28.10 33.60
C GLY A 38 -5.17 -29.23 33.19
N GLY A 39 -5.18 -29.56 31.90
CA GLY A 39 -4.01 -30.09 31.22
C GLY A 39 -3.19 -28.89 30.76
N ALA A 40 -1.92 -28.85 31.13
CA ALA A 40 -0.98 -27.82 30.72
C ALA A 40 -1.15 -27.49 29.23
N ASP A 41 -1.14 -26.20 28.89
CA ASP A 41 -1.10 -25.66 27.53
C ASP A 41 0.22 -26.11 26.88
N ALA A 42 0.27 -27.39 26.51
CA ALA A 42 1.43 -28.06 25.98
C ALA A 42 1.71 -27.42 24.63
N GLY A 43 2.74 -26.57 24.60
CA GLY A 43 3.17 -25.70 23.52
C GLY A 43 2.56 -26.03 22.16
N ARG A 44 1.42 -25.39 21.85
CA ARG A 44 0.75 -25.52 20.56
C ARG A 44 1.66 -24.93 19.49
N VAL A 45 2.26 -25.78 18.68
CA VAL A 45 3.07 -25.33 17.54
C VAL A 45 2.14 -25.07 16.36
N VAL A 46 2.21 -23.88 15.78
CA VAL A 46 1.49 -23.51 14.56
C VAL A 46 2.49 -23.38 13.43
N GLU A 47 2.25 -24.11 12.34
CA GLU A 47 2.99 -23.98 11.11
C GLU A 47 2.23 -23.08 10.14
N THR A 48 2.96 -22.17 9.50
CA THR A 48 2.44 -21.26 8.48
C THR A 48 3.43 -21.15 7.33
N THR A 49 2.93 -20.82 6.13
CA THR A 49 3.77 -20.33 5.05
C THR A 49 3.67 -18.81 5.01
N VAL A 50 4.76 -18.13 5.37
CA VAL A 50 4.81 -16.67 5.41
C VAL A 50 4.58 -16.10 4.01
N SER A 51 3.64 -15.18 3.88
CA SER A 51 3.42 -14.44 2.63
C SER A 51 4.20 -13.13 2.67
N PRO A 52 5.22 -12.94 1.79
CA PRO A 52 5.98 -11.70 1.78
C PRO A 52 5.12 -10.49 1.38
N PHE A 53 4.09 -10.67 0.53
CA PHE A 53 3.12 -9.60 0.27
C PHE A 53 2.35 -9.23 1.53
N HIS A 54 1.82 -10.20 2.28
CA HIS A 54 1.01 -9.93 3.46
C HIS A 54 1.80 -9.15 4.50
N CYS A 55 3.01 -9.61 4.82
CA CYS A 55 3.92 -8.95 5.75
C CYS A 55 4.19 -7.48 5.35
N LEU A 56 4.65 -7.25 4.12
CA LEU A 56 4.99 -5.90 3.65
C LEU A 56 3.77 -4.97 3.54
N TYR A 57 2.61 -5.50 3.15
CA TYR A 57 1.39 -4.70 3.01
C TYR A 57 0.84 -4.28 4.38
N GLN A 58 0.91 -5.15 5.40
CA GLN A 58 0.51 -4.79 6.77
C GLN A 58 1.42 -3.72 7.36
N ASP A 59 2.74 -3.83 7.16
CA ASP A 59 3.68 -2.80 7.58
C ASP A 59 3.41 -1.47 6.85
N ALA A 60 3.10 -1.52 5.55
CA ALA A 60 2.71 -0.34 4.80
C ALA A 60 1.46 0.33 5.39
N LEU A 61 0.44 -0.45 5.76
CA LEU A 61 -0.77 0.05 6.43
C LEU A 61 -0.48 0.65 7.80
N PHE A 62 0.42 0.04 8.57
CA PHE A 62 0.88 0.56 9.85
C PHE A 62 1.50 1.94 9.67
N PHE A 63 2.51 2.07 8.80
CA PHE A 63 3.18 3.36 8.57
C PHE A 63 2.25 4.41 7.95
N HIS A 64 1.34 4.00 7.07
CA HIS A 64 0.30 4.90 6.55
C HIS A 64 -0.56 5.43 7.71
N THR A 65 -1.04 4.56 8.61
CA THR A 65 -1.82 4.98 9.77
C THR A 65 -1.02 5.91 10.69
N GLN A 66 0.22 5.56 11.01
CA GLN A 66 1.09 6.39 11.85
C GLN A 66 1.37 7.76 11.21
N SER A 67 1.51 7.84 9.89
CA SER A 67 1.72 9.11 9.20
C SER A 67 0.56 10.10 9.40
N ARG A 68 -0.67 9.61 9.60
CA ARG A 68 -1.86 10.44 9.89
C ARG A 68 -1.91 10.93 11.34
N LEU A 69 -1.23 10.24 12.25
CA LEU A 69 -1.18 10.53 13.68
C LEU A 69 0.08 11.31 14.08
N ALA A 70 0.98 11.54 13.13
CA ALA A 70 2.24 12.23 13.34
C ALA A 70 2.01 13.66 13.84
N GLN A 71 2.87 14.09 14.78
CA GLN A 71 2.78 15.41 15.41
C GLN A 71 3.44 16.52 14.58
N SER A 72 4.25 16.14 13.57
CA SER A 72 4.92 17.09 12.67
C SER A 72 4.79 16.66 11.21
N GLU A 73 4.80 17.63 10.30
CA GLU A 73 4.80 17.40 8.85
C GLU A 73 6.03 16.60 8.40
N GLY A 74 7.18 16.81 9.04
CA GLY A 74 8.41 16.07 8.78
C GLY A 74 8.29 14.58 9.13
N ASP A 75 7.68 14.26 10.28
CA ASP A 75 7.39 12.89 10.69
C ASP A 75 6.34 12.24 9.79
N ALA A 76 5.26 12.96 9.50
CA ALA A 76 4.21 12.50 8.58
C ALA A 76 4.81 12.14 7.22
N SER A 77 5.69 12.99 6.68
CA SER A 77 6.37 12.74 5.42
C SER A 77 7.34 11.56 5.48
N ARG A 78 8.13 11.43 6.56
CA ARG A 78 9.03 10.27 6.77
C ARG A 78 8.26 8.94 6.77
N LEU A 79 7.19 8.88 7.56
CA LEU A 79 6.33 7.70 7.68
C LEU A 79 5.62 7.41 6.36
N ALA A 80 5.18 8.45 5.64
CA ALA A 80 4.55 8.27 4.33
C ALA A 80 5.51 7.71 3.30
N ARG A 81 6.77 8.16 3.27
CA ARG A 81 7.77 7.57 2.35
C ARG A 81 8.02 6.10 2.65
N ALA A 82 8.11 5.73 3.93
CA ALA A 82 8.26 4.34 4.33
C ALA A 82 7.07 3.49 3.88
N ALA A 83 5.84 3.96 4.14
CA ALA A 83 4.61 3.30 3.69
C ALA A 83 4.57 3.11 2.17
N LEU A 84 4.93 4.13 1.38
CA LEU A 84 4.94 4.06 -0.07
C LEU A 84 5.89 2.98 -0.60
N VAL A 85 7.12 2.94 -0.08
CA VAL A 85 8.10 1.92 -0.47
C VAL A 85 7.57 0.53 -0.15
N LEU A 86 6.98 0.34 1.03
CA LEU A 86 6.43 -0.94 1.44
C LEU A 86 5.21 -1.37 0.60
N TYR A 87 4.33 -0.44 0.22
CA TYR A 87 3.24 -0.75 -0.71
C TYR A 87 3.76 -1.28 -2.05
N VAL A 88 4.75 -0.60 -2.65
CA VAL A 88 5.33 -1.04 -3.94
C VAL A 88 6.13 -2.34 -3.79
N SER A 89 6.84 -2.52 -2.68
CA SER A 89 7.57 -3.76 -2.39
C SER A 89 6.62 -4.93 -2.12
N ALA A 90 5.47 -4.70 -1.47
CA ALA A 90 4.43 -5.71 -1.32
C ALA A 90 3.93 -6.13 -2.72
N ALA A 91 3.61 -5.17 -3.58
CA ALA A 91 3.22 -5.41 -4.97
C ALA A 91 4.23 -6.32 -5.70
N GLU A 92 5.52 -6.02 -5.58
CA GLU A 92 6.60 -6.84 -6.09
C GLU A 92 6.58 -8.26 -5.53
N ALA A 93 6.52 -8.40 -4.21
CA ALA A 93 6.42 -9.68 -3.55
C ALA A 93 5.25 -10.53 -4.05
N LEU A 94 4.07 -9.93 -4.25
CA LEU A 94 2.89 -10.65 -4.76
C LEU A 94 3.13 -11.23 -6.15
N VAL A 95 3.69 -10.44 -7.07
CA VAL A 95 3.93 -10.88 -8.45
C VAL A 95 5.02 -11.96 -8.49
N ARG A 96 6.07 -11.84 -7.68
CA ARG A 96 7.12 -12.86 -7.56
C ARG A 96 6.57 -14.16 -6.99
N GLN A 97 5.83 -14.05 -5.89
CA GLN A 97 5.19 -15.19 -5.25
C GLN A 97 4.25 -15.90 -6.23
N ALA A 98 3.41 -15.14 -6.95
CA ALA A 98 2.53 -15.69 -7.97
C ALA A 98 3.30 -16.35 -9.12
N ALA A 99 4.41 -15.75 -9.59
CA ALA A 99 5.24 -16.31 -10.65
C ALA A 99 5.85 -17.67 -10.25
N VAL A 100 6.26 -17.84 -8.99
CA VAL A 100 6.83 -19.10 -8.49
C VAL A 100 5.76 -20.15 -8.20
N GLU A 101 4.67 -19.76 -7.53
CA GLU A 101 3.65 -20.68 -7.05
C GLU A 101 2.66 -21.10 -8.14
N LEU A 102 2.27 -20.18 -9.02
CA LEU A 102 1.32 -20.44 -10.12
C LEU A 102 1.98 -20.65 -11.47
N GLY A 103 3.22 -20.18 -11.63
CA GLY A 103 3.93 -20.30 -12.89
C GLY A 103 4.21 -21.75 -13.23
N ARG A 104 4.47 -21.96 -14.53
CA ARG A 104 4.86 -23.26 -15.08
C ARG A 104 6.06 -23.83 -14.32
N PRO A 105 6.04 -25.14 -13.94
CA PRO A 105 7.10 -25.75 -13.15
C PRO A 105 8.51 -25.57 -13.73
N GLU A 106 8.64 -25.58 -15.06
CA GLU A 106 9.89 -25.45 -15.78
C GLU A 106 10.53 -24.07 -15.61
N LEU A 107 9.73 -23.04 -15.31
CA LEU A 107 10.19 -21.67 -15.10
C LEU A 107 10.54 -21.36 -13.65
N ARG A 108 10.20 -22.23 -12.69
CA ARG A 108 10.38 -21.94 -11.25
C ARG A 108 11.82 -21.64 -10.87
N GLY A 109 12.78 -22.39 -11.40
CA GLY A 109 14.20 -22.17 -11.12
C GLY A 109 14.70 -20.80 -11.62
N LEU A 110 14.16 -20.31 -12.74
CA LEU A 110 14.48 -19.00 -13.29
C LEU A 110 13.77 -17.87 -12.54
N LEU A 111 12.49 -18.05 -12.21
CA LEU A 111 11.65 -17.02 -11.60
C LEU A 111 11.89 -16.88 -10.09
N GLY A 112 12.33 -17.96 -9.44
CA GLY A 112 12.64 -18.01 -8.02
C GLY A 112 14.08 -17.67 -7.67
N ASP A 113 14.97 -17.45 -8.65
CA ASP A 113 16.38 -17.12 -8.40
C ASP A 113 16.52 -15.64 -7.95
N PRO A 114 16.85 -15.37 -6.67
CA PRO A 114 16.98 -14.02 -6.16
C PRO A 114 18.21 -13.29 -6.70
N SER A 115 19.16 -13.98 -7.34
CA SER A 115 20.37 -13.36 -7.90
C SER A 115 20.10 -12.63 -9.23
N ARG A 116 18.96 -12.90 -9.87
CA ARG A 116 18.59 -12.36 -11.19
C ARG A 116 17.11 -11.96 -11.26
N PRO A 117 16.65 -11.02 -10.41
CA PRO A 117 15.24 -10.64 -10.42
C PRO A 117 14.89 -9.91 -11.72
N LEU A 118 13.84 -10.36 -12.42
CA LEU A 118 13.26 -9.61 -13.56
C LEU A 118 12.84 -8.22 -13.07
N PRO A 119 13.01 -7.11 -13.79
CA PRO A 119 12.49 -5.81 -13.36
C PRO A 119 11.00 -5.85 -13.01
N LEU A 120 10.57 -5.12 -11.96
CA LEU A 120 9.18 -5.14 -11.49
C LEU A 120 8.18 -4.80 -12.61
N ALA A 121 8.45 -3.76 -13.39
CA ALA A 121 7.60 -3.37 -14.51
C ALA A 121 7.40 -4.50 -15.55
N GLU A 122 8.39 -5.36 -15.74
CA GLU A 122 8.33 -6.53 -16.62
C GLU A 122 7.58 -7.68 -15.97
N ALA A 123 7.86 -7.95 -14.69
CA ALA A 123 7.23 -9.04 -13.94
C ALA A 123 5.70 -8.96 -13.97
N TRP A 124 5.12 -7.76 -13.79
CA TRP A 124 3.67 -7.55 -13.84
C TRP A 124 3.07 -7.79 -15.23
N ARG A 125 3.81 -7.42 -16.28
CA ARG A 125 3.36 -7.58 -17.66
C ARG A 125 3.40 -9.05 -18.09
N LEU A 126 4.44 -9.76 -17.68
CA LEU A 126 4.72 -11.13 -18.08
C LEU A 126 3.97 -12.17 -17.25
N LEU A 127 3.53 -11.84 -16.03
CA LEU A 127 2.90 -12.81 -15.14
C LEU A 127 1.75 -13.61 -15.78
N PRO A 128 0.79 -13.01 -16.51
CA PRO A 128 -0.25 -13.79 -17.19
C PRO A 128 0.30 -14.81 -18.20
N ALA A 129 1.39 -14.48 -18.92
CA ALA A 129 2.04 -15.39 -19.87
C ALA A 129 2.93 -16.44 -19.19
N ILE A 130 3.44 -16.15 -17.99
CA ILE A 130 4.17 -17.11 -17.15
C ILE A 130 3.22 -18.20 -16.64
N VAL A 131 2.00 -17.81 -16.25
CA VAL A 131 0.98 -18.68 -15.65
C VAL A 131 0.12 -19.39 -16.69
N ALA A 132 -0.09 -18.81 -17.87
CA ALA A 132 -0.90 -19.43 -18.91
C ALA A 132 -0.28 -20.74 -19.43
N GLU A 133 -1.15 -21.70 -19.72
CA GLU A 133 -0.79 -22.93 -20.41
C GLU A 133 -0.26 -22.64 -21.82
N PRO A 134 0.71 -23.43 -22.33
CA PRO A 134 1.22 -23.26 -23.68
C PRO A 134 0.11 -23.29 -24.74
N GLY A 135 0.09 -22.29 -25.62
CA GLY A 135 -0.90 -22.19 -26.69
C GLY A 135 -2.26 -21.61 -26.25
N VAL A 136 -2.47 -21.34 -24.96
CA VAL A 136 -3.67 -20.63 -24.49
C VAL A 136 -3.43 -19.12 -24.61
N PRO A 137 -4.21 -18.40 -25.43
CA PRO A 137 -4.05 -16.96 -25.55
C PRO A 137 -4.40 -16.27 -24.23
N THR A 138 -3.54 -15.36 -23.81
CA THR A 138 -3.81 -14.50 -22.65
C THR A 138 -4.63 -13.29 -23.08
N ARG A 139 -5.40 -12.71 -22.13
CA ARG A 139 -6.10 -11.46 -22.38
C ARG A 139 -5.10 -10.36 -22.77
N PRO A 140 -5.38 -9.56 -23.82
CA PRO A 140 -4.48 -8.52 -24.28
C PRO A 140 -4.15 -7.54 -23.16
N PHE A 141 -2.93 -7.00 -23.19
CA PHE A 141 -2.48 -5.97 -22.28
C PHE A 141 -2.63 -4.61 -22.94
N GLU A 142 -3.46 -3.75 -22.36
CA GLU A 142 -3.65 -2.37 -22.83
C GLU A 142 -2.93 -1.41 -21.88
N PRO A 143 -1.63 -1.10 -22.10
CA PRO A 143 -0.82 -0.31 -21.17
C PRO A 143 -1.32 1.12 -20.97
N GLU A 144 -2.09 1.66 -21.93
CA GLU A 144 -2.62 3.03 -21.86
C GLU A 144 -3.97 3.11 -21.14
N ALA A 145 -4.62 1.97 -20.89
CA ALA A 145 -5.89 1.91 -20.18
C ALA A 145 -5.67 1.93 -18.65
N PRO A 146 -6.53 2.60 -17.87
CA PRO A 146 -6.47 2.53 -16.41
C PRO A 146 -6.52 1.09 -15.88
N PRO A 147 -5.78 0.75 -14.81
CA PRO A 147 -4.98 1.64 -13.96
C PRO A 147 -3.49 1.72 -14.34
N TRP A 148 -3.09 1.16 -15.49
CA TRP A 148 -1.68 0.92 -15.82
C TRP A 148 -0.83 2.19 -15.93
N PRO A 149 -1.30 3.30 -16.52
CA PRO A 149 -0.53 4.53 -16.54
C PRO A 149 -0.32 5.12 -15.14
N GLN A 150 -1.31 5.04 -14.25
CA GLN A 150 -1.19 5.49 -12.86
C GLN A 150 -0.19 4.62 -12.09
N PHE A 151 -0.27 3.30 -12.29
CA PHE A 151 0.66 2.36 -11.69
C PHE A 151 2.09 2.59 -12.18
N ALA A 152 2.28 2.91 -13.46
CA ALA A 152 3.59 3.27 -14.00
C ALA A 152 4.19 4.50 -13.31
N GLU A 153 3.40 5.54 -13.03
CA GLU A 153 3.86 6.71 -12.27
C GLU A 153 4.27 6.35 -10.82
N LEU A 154 3.54 5.43 -10.17
CA LEU A 154 3.89 4.93 -8.85
C LEU A 154 5.26 4.21 -8.86
N LEU A 155 5.50 3.37 -9.87
CA LEU A 155 6.79 2.71 -10.08
C LEU A 155 7.90 3.71 -10.38
N MET A 156 7.63 4.73 -11.19
CA MET A 156 8.59 5.80 -11.49
C MET A 156 8.97 6.58 -10.22
N LEU A 157 8.01 6.89 -9.35
CA LEU A 157 8.27 7.60 -8.10
C LEU A 157 9.23 6.79 -7.22
N LYS A 158 8.95 5.50 -6.95
CA LYS A 158 9.87 4.61 -6.21
C LYS A 158 11.24 4.54 -6.87
N THR A 159 11.27 4.38 -8.19
CA THR A 159 12.51 4.22 -8.96
C THR A 159 13.37 5.47 -8.91
N SER A 160 12.78 6.67 -9.00
CA SER A 160 13.51 7.94 -8.95
C SER A 160 14.24 8.19 -7.62
N TRP A 161 13.87 7.51 -6.54
CA TRP A 161 14.56 7.64 -5.26
C TRP A 161 15.84 6.81 -5.22
N ILE A 162 15.89 5.72 -5.99
CA ILE A 162 17.04 4.81 -6.08
C ILE A 162 17.94 5.20 -7.26
N TYR A 163 17.33 5.56 -8.39
CA TYR A 163 17.97 5.92 -9.65
C TYR A 163 17.53 7.34 -10.06
N PRO A 164 18.13 8.38 -9.47
CA PRO A 164 17.57 9.75 -9.54
C PRO A 164 17.76 10.47 -10.88
N GLY A 165 18.50 9.88 -11.81
CA GLY A 165 18.83 10.52 -13.08
C GLY A 165 19.64 11.82 -12.92
N PRO A 166 19.62 12.70 -13.94
CA PRO A 166 20.38 13.95 -13.91
C PRO A 166 19.89 14.93 -12.82
N PRO A 167 20.78 15.75 -12.23
CA PRO A 167 20.37 16.75 -11.23
C PRO A 167 19.27 17.72 -11.68
N ALA A 168 19.19 18.03 -12.98
CA ALA A 168 18.18 18.92 -13.53
C ALA A 168 16.75 18.34 -13.45
N SER A 169 16.58 17.01 -13.51
CA SER A 169 15.26 16.36 -13.44
C SER A 169 14.76 16.14 -12.02
N ARG A 170 15.59 16.39 -11.00
CA ARG A 170 15.26 16.22 -9.57
C ARG A 170 15.28 17.54 -8.79
N ARG A 171 15.14 18.67 -9.48
CA ARG A 171 15.01 19.97 -8.83
C ARG A 171 13.72 20.00 -8.02
N ALA A 172 13.85 20.25 -6.73
CA ALA A 172 12.74 20.50 -5.83
C ALA A 172 12.70 21.99 -5.48
N TYR A 173 11.50 22.48 -5.20
CA TYR A 173 11.27 23.87 -4.87
C TYR A 173 10.60 23.92 -3.50
N TYR A 174 11.11 24.79 -2.64
CA TYR A 174 10.61 24.95 -1.28
C TYR A 174 10.19 26.39 -1.06
N ARG A 175 9.16 26.56 -0.24
CA ARG A 175 8.78 27.84 0.31
C ARG A 175 9.43 27.99 1.68
N ALA A 176 10.01 29.16 1.93
CA ALA A 176 10.43 29.58 3.26
C ALA A 176 9.66 30.85 3.61
N ALA A 177 9.14 30.92 4.84
CA ALA A 177 8.48 32.13 5.33
C ALA A 177 9.51 33.23 5.62
N ARG A 178 10.72 32.85 6.05
CA ARG A 178 11.86 33.73 6.35
C ARG A 178 13.17 33.03 5.98
N LYS A 179 14.28 33.78 5.89
CA LYS A 179 15.59 33.25 5.50
C LYS A 179 16.10 32.10 6.39
N GLU A 180 15.66 32.07 7.64
CA GLU A 180 16.06 31.08 8.66
C GLU A 180 14.88 30.21 9.13
N SER A 181 13.73 30.24 8.44
CA SER A 181 12.59 29.38 8.78
C SER A 181 12.74 27.97 8.23
N ASP A 182 11.91 27.06 8.74
CA ASP A 182 11.69 25.76 8.10
C ASP A 182 11.27 25.94 6.64
N TYR A 183 11.66 24.96 5.83
CA TYR A 183 11.36 24.89 4.41
C TYR A 183 10.22 23.90 4.19
N GLU A 184 9.17 24.33 3.49
CA GLU A 184 8.05 23.48 3.12
C GLU A 184 8.09 23.20 1.61
N PRO A 185 7.83 21.96 1.17
CA PRO A 185 7.76 21.67 -0.26
C PRO A 185 6.70 22.51 -0.97
N MET A 186 7.05 23.06 -2.12
CA MET A 186 6.20 23.97 -2.87
C MET A 186 5.14 23.19 -3.67
N GLU A 187 3.86 23.51 -3.43
CA GLU A 187 2.75 22.99 -4.24
C GLU A 187 2.57 23.82 -5.53
N PRO A 188 2.06 23.23 -6.63
CA PRO A 188 1.95 23.91 -7.93
C PRO A 188 1.20 25.25 -7.90
N HIS A 189 0.14 25.36 -7.10
CA HIS A 189 -0.66 26.58 -7.00
C HIS A 189 0.01 27.67 -6.14
N ASN A 190 1.05 27.31 -5.37
CA ASN A 190 1.80 28.24 -4.52
C ASN A 190 3.00 28.88 -5.24
N VAL A 191 3.24 28.54 -6.51
CA VAL A 191 4.32 29.13 -7.31
C VAL A 191 3.99 30.60 -7.64
N PRO A 192 4.83 31.57 -7.22
CA PRO A 192 4.59 32.99 -7.51
C PRO A 192 4.52 33.25 -9.02
N GLY A 193 3.62 34.14 -9.45
CA GLY A 193 3.39 34.44 -10.87
C GLY A 193 4.67 34.81 -11.63
N ALA A 194 5.54 35.63 -11.02
CA ALA A 194 6.82 36.04 -11.60
C ALA A 194 7.82 34.88 -11.79
N LEU A 195 7.67 33.78 -11.04
CA LEU A 195 8.56 32.61 -11.11
C LEU A 195 8.02 31.49 -12.00
N LYS A 196 6.75 31.53 -12.43
CA LYS A 196 6.16 30.52 -13.31
C LYS A 196 6.94 30.24 -14.61
N PRO A 197 7.58 31.24 -15.27
CA PRO A 197 8.43 30.96 -16.44
C PRO A 197 9.67 30.11 -16.12
N TYR A 198 10.15 30.13 -14.86
CA TYR A 198 11.37 29.47 -14.41
C TYR A 198 11.08 28.16 -13.64
N VAL A 199 9.89 28.05 -13.06
CA VAL A 199 9.40 26.88 -12.31
C VAL A 199 8.36 26.17 -13.16
N ARG A 200 8.76 25.05 -13.77
CA ARG A 200 7.87 24.17 -14.52
C ARG A 200 6.92 23.45 -13.58
N THR A 201 5.75 24.03 -13.32
CA THR A 201 4.77 23.53 -12.33
C THR A 201 4.32 22.09 -12.62
N GLU A 202 4.27 21.71 -13.90
CA GLU A 202 3.99 20.37 -14.41
C GLU A 202 5.04 19.31 -14.03
N THR A 203 6.20 19.75 -13.50
CA THR A 203 7.25 18.87 -13.00
C THR A 203 7.18 18.64 -11.49
N LEU A 204 6.30 19.33 -10.76
CA LEU A 204 6.16 19.16 -9.31
C LEU A 204 5.36 17.92 -8.94
N THR A 205 4.42 17.52 -9.79
CA THR A 205 3.58 16.33 -9.59
C THR A 205 3.62 15.41 -10.80
N TYR A 206 3.17 14.18 -10.59
CA TYR A 206 2.85 13.24 -11.65
C TYR A 206 1.45 13.55 -12.20
N PRO A 207 1.26 13.66 -13.53
CA PRO A 207 0.00 14.17 -14.09
C PRO A 207 -1.20 13.24 -13.90
N ARG A 208 -1.01 11.92 -13.86
CA ARG A 208 -2.15 10.97 -13.77
C ARG A 208 -2.55 10.65 -12.33
N THR A 209 -1.58 10.63 -11.42
CA THR A 209 -1.78 10.31 -10.00
C THR A 209 -1.86 11.55 -9.11
N GLY A 210 -1.35 12.70 -9.56
CA GLY A 210 -1.21 13.90 -8.73
C GLY A 210 -0.17 13.76 -7.61
N LEU A 211 0.55 12.63 -7.54
CA LEU A 211 1.57 12.40 -6.52
C LEU A 211 2.72 13.40 -6.68
N PRO A 212 3.29 13.91 -5.59
CA PRO A 212 4.45 14.77 -5.68
C PRO A 212 5.67 14.01 -6.20
N ARG A 213 6.47 14.67 -7.04
CA ARG A 213 7.76 14.12 -7.47
C ARG A 213 8.85 14.27 -6.41
N ASP A 214 8.74 15.31 -5.57
CA ASP A 214 9.60 15.47 -4.40
C ASP A 214 9.20 14.45 -3.30
N PRO A 215 10.10 13.53 -2.89
CA PRO A 215 9.84 12.62 -1.78
C PRO A 215 9.42 13.33 -0.48
N TYR A 216 9.97 14.52 -0.21
CA TYR A 216 9.67 15.28 1.02
C TYR A 216 8.31 15.97 0.98
N ALA A 217 7.67 16.05 -0.19
CA ALA A 217 6.29 16.53 -0.36
C ALA A 217 5.24 15.43 -0.17
N LEU A 218 5.64 14.16 -0.01
CA LEU A 218 4.69 13.08 0.24
C LEU A 218 3.99 13.28 1.59
N ARG A 219 2.68 13.00 1.63
CA ARG A 219 1.78 13.24 2.76
C ARG A 219 0.81 12.07 2.89
N PRO A 220 0.16 11.89 4.06
CA PRO A 220 -0.74 10.77 4.28
C PRO A 220 -1.85 10.66 3.22
N ARG A 221 -2.46 11.78 2.80
CA ARG A 221 -3.47 11.81 1.73
C ARG A 221 -2.99 11.27 0.38
N HIS A 222 -1.69 11.40 0.09
CA HIS A 222 -1.10 10.87 -1.14
C HIS A 222 -1.01 9.34 -1.10
N LEU A 223 -0.93 8.74 0.09
CA LEU A 223 -0.91 7.29 0.26
C LEU A 223 -2.27 6.66 -0.03
N ASP A 224 -3.38 7.36 0.19
CA ASP A 224 -4.70 6.90 -0.23
C ASP A 224 -4.76 6.72 -1.75
N THR A 225 -4.19 7.67 -2.49
CA THR A 225 -4.07 7.58 -3.95
C THR A 225 -3.15 6.45 -4.37
N ALA A 226 -1.96 6.35 -3.77
CA ALA A 226 -1.00 5.29 -4.08
C ALA A 226 -1.57 3.90 -3.80
N ARG A 227 -2.24 3.72 -2.66
CA ARG A 227 -2.93 2.48 -2.29
C ARG A 227 -4.05 2.16 -3.27
N GLY A 228 -4.91 3.14 -3.59
CA GLY A 228 -6.01 2.94 -4.55
C GLY A 228 -5.51 2.50 -5.93
N VAL A 229 -4.44 3.12 -6.42
CA VAL A 229 -3.79 2.74 -7.69
C VAL A 229 -3.21 1.33 -7.63
N LEU A 230 -2.55 0.98 -6.52
CA LEU A 230 -1.98 -0.35 -6.32
C LEU A 230 -3.06 -1.43 -6.26
N ASP A 231 -4.09 -1.24 -5.44
CA ASP A 231 -5.19 -2.18 -5.27
C ASP A 231 -5.93 -2.38 -6.61
N ALA A 232 -6.15 -1.31 -7.37
CA ALA A 232 -6.73 -1.38 -8.72
C ALA A 232 -5.83 -2.14 -9.70
N ALA A 233 -4.50 -1.97 -9.64
CA ALA A 233 -3.55 -2.69 -10.49
C ALA A 233 -3.54 -4.19 -10.16
N ILE A 234 -3.62 -4.56 -8.89
CA ILE A 234 -3.76 -5.95 -8.44
C ILE A 234 -5.06 -6.55 -8.99
N GLU A 235 -6.18 -5.85 -8.85
CA GLU A 235 -7.47 -6.31 -9.37
C GLU A 235 -7.48 -6.45 -10.90
N ALA A 236 -6.91 -5.47 -11.62
CA ALA A 236 -6.79 -5.54 -13.08
C ALA A 236 -5.90 -6.71 -13.53
N LEU A 237 -4.81 -6.98 -12.81
CA LEU A 237 -3.95 -8.13 -13.05
C LEU A 237 -4.69 -9.44 -12.77
N ASP A 238 -5.40 -9.54 -11.65
CA ASP A 238 -6.18 -10.73 -11.29
C ASP A 238 -7.27 -11.02 -12.33
N ARG A 239 -7.97 -9.99 -12.83
CA ARG A 239 -8.92 -10.12 -13.95
C ARG A 239 -8.25 -10.63 -15.23
N ARG A 240 -7.00 -10.26 -15.51
CA ARG A 240 -6.24 -10.81 -16.65
C ARG A 240 -5.83 -12.26 -16.43
N MET A 241 -5.66 -12.67 -15.18
CA MET A 241 -5.31 -14.04 -14.75
C MET A 241 -6.53 -14.92 -14.42
N GLY A 242 -7.74 -14.45 -14.74
CA GLY A 242 -8.98 -15.21 -14.50
C GLY A 242 -9.35 -15.40 -13.02
N GLY A 243 -8.88 -14.53 -12.12
CA GLY A 243 -9.17 -14.62 -10.68
C GLY A 243 -8.17 -15.46 -9.87
N THR A 244 -7.14 -15.99 -10.52
CA THR A 244 -6.18 -16.93 -9.91
C THR A 244 -5.24 -16.24 -8.92
N LEU A 245 -4.94 -14.95 -9.11
CA LEU A 245 -4.02 -14.21 -8.24
C LEU A 245 -4.62 -14.02 -6.85
N CYS A 246 -5.92 -13.70 -6.79
CA CYS A 246 -6.62 -13.40 -5.55
C CYS A 246 -7.47 -14.55 -5.01
N HIS A 247 -7.50 -15.71 -5.68
CA HIS A 247 -8.26 -16.88 -5.27
C HIS A 247 -8.02 -17.26 -3.81
N GLY A 248 -9.09 -17.58 -3.07
CA GLY A 248 -9.01 -17.97 -1.67
C GLY A 248 -8.43 -16.91 -0.72
N GLN A 249 -8.33 -15.64 -1.14
CA GLN A 249 -7.66 -14.58 -0.38
C GLN A 249 -6.19 -14.88 -0.08
N ARG A 250 -5.49 -15.66 -0.93
CA ARG A 250 -4.09 -16.06 -0.72
C ARG A 250 -3.08 -14.91 -0.57
N HIS A 251 -3.41 -13.75 -1.10
CA HIS A 251 -2.61 -12.54 -0.92
C HIS A 251 -2.92 -11.84 0.42
N ARG A 252 -4.03 -12.15 1.11
CA ARG A 252 -4.42 -11.51 2.37
C ARG A 252 -4.37 -12.43 3.58
N ARG A 253 -4.18 -13.74 3.39
CA ARG A 253 -4.21 -14.74 4.46
C ARG A 253 -3.08 -15.74 4.26
N GLU A 254 -2.38 -16.02 5.35
CA GLU A 254 -1.42 -17.11 5.40
C GLU A 254 -2.13 -18.41 5.80
N PRO A 255 -1.81 -19.54 5.14
CA PRO A 255 -2.35 -20.83 5.55
C PRO A 255 -1.71 -21.24 6.87
N THR A 256 -2.53 -21.52 7.89
CA THR A 256 -2.06 -21.98 9.20
C THR A 256 -2.54 -23.39 9.50
N ARG A 257 -1.69 -24.23 10.09
CA ARG A 257 -2.06 -25.54 10.63
C ARG A 257 -1.44 -25.77 12.00
N VAL A 258 -2.18 -26.46 12.88
CA VAL A 258 -1.64 -26.89 14.17
C VAL A 258 -0.82 -28.14 13.96
N VAL A 259 0.43 -28.12 14.43
CA VAL A 259 1.30 -29.29 14.45
C VAL A 259 1.08 -30.00 15.77
N TYR A 260 0.54 -31.22 15.68
CA TYR A 260 0.42 -32.11 16.82
C TYR A 260 1.69 -32.96 16.91
N PRO A 261 2.20 -33.25 18.12
CA PRO A 261 3.27 -34.23 18.27
C PRO A 261 2.81 -35.56 17.65
N PRO A 262 3.70 -36.31 16.97
CA PRO A 262 3.34 -37.62 16.46
C PRO A 262 2.82 -38.47 17.63
N GLU A 263 1.64 -39.09 17.45
CA GLU A 263 1.14 -40.05 18.43
C GLU A 263 2.21 -41.14 18.56
N ASN A 264 2.91 -41.17 19.69
CA ASN A 264 3.89 -42.22 19.94
C ASN A 264 3.18 -43.56 19.83
N SER A 265 3.58 -44.31 18.81
CA SER A 265 3.41 -45.74 18.63
C SER A 265 3.61 -46.41 19.99
N ARG A 266 2.51 -46.77 20.65
CA ARG A 266 2.55 -47.72 21.76
C ARG A 266 2.96 -49.06 21.16
N GLY A 267 4.26 -49.35 21.23
CA GLY A 267 4.76 -50.71 21.28
C GLY A 267 4.44 -51.35 22.62
#